data_AF-A0A4Q1FG71-F1
#
_entry.id   AF-A0A4Q1FG71-F1
#
_cell.length_a   1.000
_cell.length_b   1.000
_cell.length_c   1.000
_cell.angle_alpha   90.00
_cell.angle_beta   90.00
_cell.angle_gamma   90.00
#
_symmetry.space_group_name_H-M   'P 1'
#
loop_
_entity.id
_entity.type
_entity.pdbx_description
1 polymer ?
#
loop_
_entity_poly.entity_id
_entity_poly.type
_entity_poly.pdbx_seq_one_letter_code
_entity_poly.pdbx_strand_id
1 'polypeptide(L)'
;MKKYSNLMAMMALPLTAFFFWLFYKKENYNYTEHLVAGMYMLGFCILVNTLLILPISLLFHLSSNYQALLFLLFQLFYFTLFYYRFLNKSTKLQLVKAFSTSAFGIISWGIISGLTVNAYVSTGFWGIL
;
A
#
# COMPACT_ATOMS: atom_id res chain seq x y z
N MET A 1 -3.34 20.73 0.54
CA MET A 1 -2.94 19.31 0.65
C MET A 1 -3.93 18.28 0.06
N LYS A 2 -5.11 18.63 -0.50
CA LYS A 2 -6.06 17.61 -1.04
C LYS A 2 -5.93 17.33 -2.56
N LYS A 3 -5.42 18.28 -3.35
CA LYS A 3 -5.50 18.23 -4.83
C LYS A 3 -4.58 17.21 -5.52
N TYR A 4 -3.48 16.82 -4.88
CA TYR A 4 -2.47 15.90 -5.46
C TYR A 4 -2.47 14.50 -4.84
N SER A 5 -3.35 14.25 -3.86
CA SER A 5 -3.43 12.95 -3.17
C SER A 5 -3.81 11.81 -4.13
N ASN A 6 -4.67 12.11 -5.11
CA ASN A 6 -5.05 11.13 -6.13
C ASN A 6 -3.91 10.79 -7.09
N LEU A 7 -3.13 11.78 -7.53
CA LEU A 7 -1.97 11.55 -8.42
C LEU A 7 -0.88 10.74 -7.69
N MET A 8 -0.71 11.00 -6.40
CA MET A 8 0.22 10.27 -5.54
C MET A 8 -0.22 8.81 -5.35
N ALA A 9 -1.51 8.55 -5.11
CA ALA A 9 -2.07 7.20 -5.14
C ALA A 9 -1.94 6.53 -6.53
N MET A 10 -2.06 7.35 -7.59
CA MET A 10 -1.73 7.10 -9.00
C MET A 10 -0.41 6.34 -9.17
N MET A 11 0.66 6.98 -8.66
CA MET A 11 2.05 6.52 -8.82
C MET A 11 2.45 5.43 -7.82
N ALA A 12 1.72 5.28 -6.71
CA ALA A 12 1.96 4.22 -5.73
C ALA A 12 1.79 2.82 -6.32
N LEU A 13 0.81 2.66 -7.20
CA LEU A 13 0.39 1.38 -7.75
C LEU A 13 1.45 0.74 -8.67
N PRO A 14 1.98 1.44 -9.70
CA PRO A 14 3.05 0.90 -10.55
C PRO A 14 4.31 0.57 -9.77
N LEU A 15 4.61 1.38 -8.74
CA LEU A 15 5.84 1.28 -7.97
C LEU A 15 5.80 0.12 -6.97
N THR A 16 4.67 -0.07 -6.28
CA THR A 16 4.45 -1.24 -5.42
C THR A 16 4.39 -2.53 -6.24
N ALA A 17 3.74 -2.51 -7.42
CA ALA A 17 3.75 -3.62 -8.37
C ALA A 17 5.16 -3.96 -8.86
N PHE A 18 6.02 -2.95 -9.06
CA PHE A 18 7.42 -3.16 -9.45
C PHE A 18 8.23 -3.86 -8.36
N PHE A 19 8.06 -3.45 -7.10
CA PHE A 19 8.69 -4.16 -5.98
C PHE A 19 8.20 -5.60 -5.87
N PHE A 20 6.90 -5.84 -5.95
CA PHE A 20 6.36 -7.20 -5.93
C PHE A 20 6.92 -8.04 -7.08
N TRP A 21 6.95 -7.51 -8.30
CA TRP A 21 7.55 -8.19 -9.44
C TRP A 21 9.04 -8.49 -9.23
N LEU A 22 9.81 -7.56 -8.67
CA LEU A 22 11.25 -7.76 -8.45
C LEU A 22 11.52 -8.89 -7.45
N PHE A 23 10.72 -9.01 -6.39
CA PHE A 23 10.84 -10.09 -5.40
C PHE A 23 10.26 -11.45 -5.87
N TYR A 24 9.29 -11.41 -6.79
CA TYR A 24 8.64 -12.59 -7.37
C TYR A 24 9.08 -12.88 -8.81
N LYS A 25 10.19 -12.30 -9.28
CA LYS A 25 10.75 -12.49 -10.64
C LYS A 25 11.02 -13.96 -11.02
N LYS A 26 11.11 -14.86 -10.04
CA LYS A 26 11.28 -16.32 -10.25
C LYS A 26 9.96 -17.08 -10.41
N GLU A 27 8.83 -16.43 -10.21
CA GLU A 27 7.48 -16.99 -10.36
C GLU A 27 6.93 -16.60 -11.74
N ASN A 28 6.08 -17.44 -12.34
CA ASN A 28 5.62 -17.30 -13.74
C ASN A 28 4.69 -16.08 -14.00
N TYR A 29 4.60 -15.12 -13.08
CA TYR A 29 3.67 -14.01 -13.18
C TYR A 29 4.34 -12.77 -13.80
N ASN A 30 3.66 -12.19 -14.78
CA ASN A 30 4.13 -11.00 -15.47
C ASN A 30 3.90 -9.73 -14.62
N TYR A 31 4.67 -8.67 -14.90
CA TYR A 31 4.52 -7.37 -14.23
C TYR A 31 3.07 -6.86 -14.26
N THR A 32 2.38 -7.04 -15.40
CA THR A 32 0.98 -6.65 -15.58
C THR A 32 0.04 -7.37 -14.61
N GLU A 33 0.29 -8.63 -14.29
CA GLU A 33 -0.56 -9.40 -13.36
C GLU A 33 -0.38 -8.92 -11.92
N HIS A 34 0.85 -8.60 -11.53
CA HIS A 34 1.12 -7.95 -10.24
C HIS A 34 0.51 -6.55 -10.14
N LEU A 35 0.50 -5.81 -11.25
CA LEU A 35 -0.10 -4.48 -11.31
C LEU A 35 -1.63 -4.55 -11.16
N VAL A 36 -2.29 -5.42 -11.91
CA VAL A 36 -3.74 -5.63 -11.82
C VAL A 36 -4.13 -6.15 -10.43
N ALA A 37 -3.40 -7.14 -9.89
CA ALA A 37 -3.60 -7.62 -8.53
C ALA A 37 -3.44 -6.50 -7.49
N GLY A 38 -2.40 -5.68 -7.64
CA GLY A 38 -2.17 -4.50 -6.80
C GLY A 38 -3.33 -3.51 -6.84
N MET A 39 -3.88 -3.22 -8.02
CA MET A 39 -5.04 -2.33 -8.18
C MET A 39 -6.27 -2.83 -7.42
N TYR A 40 -6.59 -4.14 -7.53
CA TYR A 40 -7.71 -4.73 -6.80
C TYR A 40 -7.48 -4.72 -5.29
N MET A 41 -6.28 -5.08 -4.84
CA MET A 41 -5.95 -5.10 -3.41
C MET A 41 -6.03 -3.72 -2.77
N LEU A 42 -5.43 -2.72 -3.39
CA LEU A 42 -5.40 -1.35 -2.88
C LEU A 42 -6.80 -0.74 -2.92
N GLY A 43 -7.56 -0.99 -3.99
CA GLY A 43 -8.96 -0.59 -4.10
C GLY A 43 -9.82 -1.18 -2.97
N PHE A 44 -9.66 -2.47 -2.68
CA PHE A 44 -10.36 -3.12 -1.57
C PHE A 44 -9.98 -2.53 -0.20
N CYS A 45 -8.69 -2.29 0.05
CA CYS A 45 -8.25 -1.63 1.28
C CYS A 45 -8.85 -0.23 1.43
N ILE A 46 -8.92 0.56 0.35
CA ILE A 46 -9.53 1.90 0.37
C ILE A 46 -11.03 1.81 0.66
N LEU A 47 -11.74 0.85 0.07
CA LEU A 47 -13.16 0.61 0.36
C LEU A 47 -13.38 0.25 1.83
N VAL A 48 -12.58 -0.65 2.39
CA VAL A 48 -12.66 -0.99 3.83
C VAL A 48 -12.35 0.22 4.71
N ASN A 49 -11.34 1.01 4.35
CA ASN A 49 -11.01 2.22 5.10
C ASN A 49 -12.16 3.23 5.10
N THR A 50 -12.79 3.44 3.95
CA THR A 50 -13.85 4.44 3.77
C THR A 50 -15.20 4.00 4.33
N LEU A 51 -15.58 2.74 4.13
CA LEU A 51 -16.89 2.22 4.55
C LEU A 51 -16.92 1.67 5.97
N LEU A 52 -15.79 1.25 6.53
CA LEU A 52 -15.74 0.65 7.87
C LEU A 52 -14.89 1.49 8.83
N ILE A 53 -13.61 1.71 8.51
CA ILE A 53 -12.67 2.31 9.47
C ILE A 53 -13.01 3.78 9.76
N LEU A 54 -13.35 4.56 8.74
CA LEU A 54 -13.76 5.96 8.88
C LEU A 54 -15.03 6.13 9.75
N PRO A 55 -16.17 5.47 9.48
CA PRO A 55 -17.35 5.63 10.30
C PRO A 55 -17.15 5.11 11.73
N ILE A 56 -16.42 4.00 11.92
CA ILE A 56 -16.07 3.52 13.27
C ILE A 56 -15.23 4.56 14.01
N SER A 57 -14.24 5.17 13.35
CA SER A 57 -13.42 6.23 13.93
C SER A 57 -14.26 7.45 14.34
N LEU A 58 -15.28 7.77 13.57
CA LEU A 58 -16.16 8.92 13.82
C LEU A 58 -17.13 8.64 14.98
N LEU A 59 -17.67 7.43 15.08
CA LEU A 59 -18.56 7.01 16.18
C LEU A 59 -17.83 6.88 17.53
N PHE A 60 -16.60 6.35 17.52
CA PHE A 60 -15.82 6.11 18.73
C PHE A 60 -14.85 7.24 19.08
N HIS A 61 -14.87 8.36 18.35
CA HIS A 61 -13.95 9.49 18.52
C HIS A 61 -12.47 9.04 18.63
N LEU A 62 -12.07 8.08 17.80
CA LEU A 62 -10.70 7.56 17.82
C LEU A 62 -9.73 8.65 17.37
N SER A 63 -8.56 8.71 18.03
CA SER A 63 -7.51 9.61 17.59
C SER A 63 -7.01 9.21 16.20
N SER A 64 -6.57 10.20 15.41
CA SER A 64 -6.06 9.97 14.05
C SER A 64 -4.92 8.95 13.99
N ASN A 65 -4.14 8.82 15.07
CA ASN A 65 -3.05 7.86 15.17
C ASN A 65 -3.55 6.42 15.25
N TYR A 66 -4.59 6.17 16.04
CA TYR A 66 -5.18 4.83 16.16
C TYR A 66 -5.86 4.39 14.87
N GLN A 67 -6.53 5.32 14.18
CA GLN A 67 -7.13 5.05 12.87
C GLN A 67 -6.08 4.64 11.83
N ALA A 68 -4.99 5.39 11.73
CA ALA A 68 -3.90 5.09 10.81
C ALA A 68 -3.23 3.74 11.11
N LEU A 69 -3.03 3.43 12.39
CA LEU A 69 -2.45 2.16 12.83
C LEU A 69 -3.36 0.97 12.49
N LEU A 70 -4.68 1.09 12.72
CA LEU A 70 -5.65 0.06 12.34
C LEU A 70 -5.68 -0.18 10.84
N PHE A 71 -5.67 0.88 10.03
CA PHE A 71 -5.61 0.76 8.58
C PHE A 71 -4.32 0.07 8.10
N LEU A 72 -3.18 0.44 8.68
CA LEU A 72 -1.89 -0.16 8.32
C LEU A 72 -1.81 -1.64 8.69
N LEU A 73 -2.28 -2.02 9.88
CA LEU A 73 -2.35 -3.42 10.29
C LEU A 73 -3.27 -4.23 9.38
N PHE A 74 -4.45 -3.69 9.06
CA PHE A 74 -5.39 -4.34 8.14
C PHE A 74 -4.79 -4.52 6.75
N GLN A 75 -4.18 -3.46 6.21
CA GLN A 75 -3.54 -3.49 4.90
C GLN A 75 -2.43 -4.54 4.83
N LEU A 76 -1.58 -4.60 5.85
CA LEU A 76 -0.47 -5.55 5.91
C LEU A 76 -0.95 -7.00 6.02
N PHE A 77 -1.99 -7.24 6.84
CA PHE A 77 -2.60 -8.57 6.97
C PHE A 77 -3.25 -9.03 5.65
N TYR A 78 -4.05 -8.15 5.03
CA TYR A 78 -4.73 -8.45 3.78
C TYR A 78 -3.74 -8.69 2.63
N PHE A 79 -2.69 -7.88 2.54
CA PHE A 79 -1.67 -8.02 1.50
C PHE A 79 -0.92 -9.35 1.63
N THR A 80 -0.56 -9.73 2.85
CA THR A 80 0.10 -11.01 3.13
C THR A 80 -0.79 -12.20 2.74
N LEU A 81 -2.07 -12.17 3.13
CA LEU A 81 -3.00 -13.27 2.86
C LEU A 81 -3.32 -13.39 1.36
N PHE A 82 -3.50 -12.26 0.68
CA PHE A 82 -3.76 -12.21 -0.76
C PHE A 82 -2.57 -12.78 -1.53
N TYR A 83 -1.34 -12.30 -1.27
CA TYR A 83 -0.15 -12.80 -1.96
C TYR A 83 0.11 -14.28 -1.66
N TYR A 84 -0.12 -14.73 -0.42
CA TYR A 84 0.00 -16.15 -0.08
C TYR A 84 -0.94 -17.04 -0.91
N ARG A 85 -2.19 -16.62 -1.08
CA ARG A 85 -3.17 -17.34 -1.92
C ARG A 85 -2.90 -17.18 -3.42
N PHE A 86 -2.50 -16.00 -3.87
CA PHE A 86 -2.23 -15.68 -5.27
C PHE A 86 -1.07 -16.52 -5.84
N LEU A 87 -0.03 -16.74 -5.03
CA LEU A 87 1.09 -17.60 -5.41
C LEU A 87 0.78 -19.10 -5.33
N ASN A 88 -0.39 -19.49 -4.79
CA ASN A 88 -0.86 -20.87 -4.65
C ASN A 88 0.20 -21.83 -4.08
N LYS A 89 0.98 -21.36 -3.10
CA LYS A 89 2.04 -22.17 -2.50
C LYS A 89 1.75 -22.48 -1.03
N SER A 90 2.01 -23.73 -0.64
CA SER A 90 1.56 -24.32 0.63
C SER A 90 2.58 -24.27 1.76
N THR A 91 3.76 -23.66 1.55
CA THR A 91 4.86 -23.74 2.51
C THR A 91 4.90 -22.53 3.45
N LYS A 92 5.05 -22.77 4.76
CA LYS A 92 5.18 -21.72 5.80
C LYS A 92 6.28 -20.68 5.50
N LEU A 93 7.37 -21.09 4.83
CA LEU A 93 8.44 -20.20 4.35
C LEU A 93 7.95 -19.14 3.35
N GLN A 94 6.97 -19.46 2.53
CA GLN A 94 6.40 -18.52 1.56
C GLN A 94 5.42 -17.54 2.22
N LEU A 95 4.81 -17.91 3.35
CA LEU A 95 4.03 -16.98 4.16
C LEU A 95 4.94 -15.91 4.77
N VAL A 96 6.09 -16.30 5.34
CA VAL A 96 7.08 -15.35 5.85
C VAL A 96 7.63 -14.47 4.73
N LYS A 97 7.88 -15.05 3.55
CA LYS A 97 8.31 -14.28 2.37
C LYS A 97 7.23 -13.29 1.91
N ALA A 98 5.95 -13.70 1.87
CA ALA A 98 4.84 -12.83 1.50
C ALA A 98 4.65 -11.68 2.50
N PHE A 99 4.82 -11.97 3.80
CA PHE A 99 4.79 -10.96 4.86
C PHE A 99 5.93 -9.96 4.69
N SER A 100 7.17 -10.43 4.47
CA SER A 100 8.32 -9.55 4.30
C SER A 100 8.22 -8.69 3.05
N THR A 101 7.75 -9.23 1.91
CA THR A 101 7.49 -8.43 0.70
C THR A 101 6.36 -7.43 0.90
N SER A 102 5.30 -7.80 1.62
CA SER A 102 4.18 -6.88 1.88
C SER A 102 4.60 -5.74 2.81
N ALA A 103 5.34 -6.05 3.88
CA ALA A 103 5.93 -5.07 4.77
C ALA A 103 6.90 -4.16 4.02
N PHE A 104 7.79 -4.72 3.19
CA PHE A 104 8.73 -3.95 2.39
C PHE A 104 8.01 -3.05 1.38
N GLY A 105 6.95 -3.53 0.73
CA GLY A 105 6.14 -2.74 -0.19
C GLY A 105 5.47 -1.54 0.51
N ILE A 106 4.88 -1.76 1.69
CA ILE A 106 4.25 -0.71 2.49
C ILE A 106 5.29 0.30 3.00
N ILE A 107 6.43 -0.16 3.51
CA ILE A 107 7.51 0.70 4.01
C ILE A 107 8.12 1.52 2.87
N SER A 108 8.43 0.87 1.74
CA SER A 108 9.00 1.55 0.57
C SER A 108 8.05 2.63 0.07
N TRP A 109 6.75 2.33 0.01
CA TRP A 109 5.74 3.33 -0.32
C TRP A 109 5.66 4.46 0.73
N GLY A 110 5.66 4.13 2.01
CA GLY A 110 5.66 5.11 3.10
C GLY A 110 6.86 6.06 3.04
N ILE A 111 8.06 5.54 2.78
CA ILE A 111 9.29 6.33 2.63
C ILE A 111 9.20 7.21 1.38
N ILE A 112 8.83 6.64 0.22
CA ILE A 112 8.78 7.39 -1.05
C ILE A 112 7.72 8.48 -0.99
N SER A 113 6.57 8.18 -0.40
CA SER A 113 5.52 9.18 -0.20
C SER A 113 5.97 10.28 0.76
N GLY A 114 6.63 9.93 1.87
CA GLY A 114 7.21 10.89 2.81
C GLY A 114 8.29 11.77 2.18
N LEU A 115 9.20 11.19 1.39
CA LEU A 115 10.23 11.91 0.65
C LEU A 115 9.63 12.84 -0.41
N THR A 116 8.59 12.41 -1.10
CA THR A 116 7.91 13.21 -2.12
C THR A 116 7.19 14.40 -1.48
N VAL A 117 6.52 14.19 -0.34
CA VAL A 117 5.89 15.27 0.44
C VAL A 117 6.96 16.22 0.99
N ASN A 118 8.06 15.69 1.54
CA ASN A 118 9.14 16.51 2.07
C ASN A 118 9.81 17.34 0.98
N ALA A 119 10.11 16.74 -0.17
CA ALA A 119 10.63 17.44 -1.34
C ALA A 119 9.67 18.51 -1.85
N TYR A 120 8.36 18.23 -1.88
CA TYR A 120 7.34 19.21 -2.26
C TYR A 120 7.29 20.41 -1.29
N VAL A 121 7.43 20.16 0.01
CA VAL A 121 7.42 21.19 1.05
C VAL A 121 8.72 21.99 1.05
N SER A 122 9.88 21.33 0.90
CA SER A 122 11.19 21.97 0.91
C SER A 122 11.50 22.77 -0.35
N THR A 123 10.97 22.34 -1.51
CA THR A 123 11.05 23.10 -2.77
C THR A 123 9.97 24.19 -2.89
N GLY A 124 9.19 24.42 -1.82
CA GLY A 124 8.30 25.58 -1.70
C GLY A 124 7.36 25.74 -2.88
N PHE A 125 6.49 24.75 -3.16
CA PHE A 125 5.53 24.86 -4.27
C PHE A 125 6.22 25.22 -5.61
N TRP A 126 7.35 24.56 -5.94
CA TRP A 126 8.03 24.82 -7.22
C TRP A 126 8.29 26.33 -7.48
N GLY A 127 8.56 27.12 -6.44
CA GLY A 127 8.86 28.54 -6.59
C GLY A 127 7.75 29.37 -7.25
N ILE A 128 6.48 29.01 -7.09
CA ILE A 128 5.37 29.91 -7.46
C ILE A 128 5.01 30.78 -6.26
N LEU A 129 5.78 31.86 -6.10
CA LEU A 129 5.39 33.12 -5.47
C LEU A 129 5.56 34.23 -6.52
#